data_AF-A0A1B0D2K4-F1
#
_entry.id   AF-A0A1B0D2K4-F1
#
_cell.length_a   1.000
_cell.length_b   1.000
_cell.length_c   1.000
_cell.angle_alpha   90.00
_cell.angle_beta   90.00
_cell.angle_gamma   90.00
#
_symmetry.space_group_name_H-M   'P 1'
#
loop_
_entity.id
_entity.type
_entity.pdbx_description
1 polymer ?
#
loop_
_entity_poly.entity_id
_entity_poly.type
_entity_poly.pdbx_seq_one_letter_code
_entity_poly.pdbx_strand_id
1 'polypeptide(L)'
;GAGKISDSYLSFGSASIFLPLTVVPLGAKRVLDVEDLFLKFDKKLRNGVKEQFETMWEDSNISQCLSALECLREEAPDKSAVQWRPSGKTPREQLIPYIVKTLQKKCSYLDRQNIYQEKLFDEYVPRVMEIREKIGQIVTTRKIHLELMEVHRKQLEAEKDRNSLFDEGEKILDLIRE
;
A
#
# COMPACT_ATOMS: atom_id res chain seq x y z
N GLY A 1 27.72 6.98 -21.62
CA GLY A 1 26.58 7.28 -22.49
C GLY A 1 26.24 8.74 -22.32
N ALA A 2 26.63 9.57 -23.29
CA ALA A 2 26.44 11.02 -23.25
C ALA A 2 24.98 11.34 -23.59
N GLY A 3 24.25 11.89 -22.61
CA GLY A 3 22.90 12.39 -22.80
C GLY A 3 22.93 13.70 -23.56
N LYS A 4 22.25 13.74 -24.71
CA LYS A 4 22.07 14.91 -25.56
C LYS A 4 21.41 16.03 -24.75
N ILE A 5 22.13 17.14 -24.59
CA ILE A 5 21.57 18.43 -24.20
C ILE A 5 20.77 18.90 -25.42
N SER A 6 19.45 19.01 -25.27
CA SER A 6 18.60 19.59 -26.28
C SER A 6 18.87 21.08 -26.34
N ASP A 7 19.68 21.48 -27.31
CA ASP A 7 19.83 22.85 -27.79
C ASP A 7 18.49 23.33 -28.38
N SER A 8 17.56 23.74 -27.53
CA SER A 8 16.47 24.64 -27.93
C SER A 8 16.98 26.07 -27.76
N TYR A 9 17.86 26.48 -28.67
CA TYR A 9 18.19 27.88 -28.84
C TYR A 9 16.90 28.64 -29.11
N LEU A 10 16.59 29.52 -28.17
CA LEU A 10 15.82 30.74 -28.32
C LEU A 10 15.81 31.21 -29.78
N SER A 11 14.74 30.86 -30.48
CA SER A 11 14.29 31.61 -31.65
C SER A 11 13.85 32.97 -31.11
N PHE A 12 14.81 33.86 -30.91
CA PHE A 12 14.54 35.29 -30.87
C PHE A 12 13.98 35.65 -32.25
N GLY A 13 12.66 35.55 -32.37
CA GLY A 13 11.86 36.15 -33.43
C GLY A 13 11.94 37.67 -33.33
N SER A 14 13.14 38.19 -33.55
CA SER A 14 13.44 39.55 -33.91
C SER A 14 12.76 39.83 -35.25
N ALA A 15 11.77 40.73 -35.25
CA ALA A 15 11.60 41.79 -36.27
C ALA A 15 10.23 42.50 -36.27
N SER A 16 9.33 42.29 -35.29
CA SER A 16 8.00 42.93 -35.30
C SER A 16 7.86 44.17 -34.41
N ILE A 17 8.92 44.61 -33.72
CA ILE A 17 8.92 45.85 -32.92
C ILE A 17 9.27 47.09 -33.77
N PHE A 18 9.91 46.90 -34.93
CA PHE A 18 10.12 47.99 -35.87
C PHE A 18 8.85 48.21 -36.69
N LEU A 19 8.06 49.21 -36.31
CA LEU A 19 7.16 49.85 -37.27
C LEU A 19 8.02 50.33 -38.45
N PRO A 20 7.68 49.99 -39.70
CA PRO A 20 8.37 50.58 -40.83
C PRO A 20 8.14 52.10 -40.75
N LEU A 21 9.21 52.85 -40.46
CA LEU A 21 9.25 54.31 -40.61
C LEU A 21 9.14 54.75 -42.08
N THR A 22 8.72 53.86 -42.98
CA THR A 22 8.63 54.12 -44.39
C THR A 22 7.21 54.54 -44.76
N VAL A 23 7.11 55.85 -44.99
CA VAL A 23 6.15 56.51 -45.88
C VAL A 23 4.71 56.56 -45.38
N VAL A 24 4.41 57.60 -44.60
CA VAL A 24 3.05 58.13 -44.50
C VAL A 24 2.86 59.13 -45.66
N PRO A 25 1.94 58.89 -46.60
CA PRO A 25 1.68 59.85 -47.67
C PRO A 25 1.03 61.10 -47.06
N LEU A 26 1.70 62.25 -47.16
CA LEU A 26 1.15 63.57 -46.84
C LEU A 26 0.11 63.95 -47.92
N GLY A 27 -1.05 63.32 -47.84
CA GLY A 27 -2.27 63.81 -48.47
C GLY A 27 -2.78 65.03 -47.70
N ALA A 28 -3.17 66.06 -48.45
CA ALA A 28 -3.54 67.38 -47.97
C ALA A 28 -4.39 67.41 -46.67
N LYS A 29 -4.00 68.29 -45.74
CA LYS A 29 -4.69 68.67 -44.48
C LYS A 29 -4.80 67.58 -43.41
N ARG A 30 -3.70 67.30 -42.73
CA ARG A 30 -3.63 67.07 -41.26
C ARG A 30 -2.16 67.06 -40.85
N VAL A 31 -1.78 67.99 -39.96
CA VAL A 31 -0.48 67.93 -39.29
C VAL A 31 -0.47 66.60 -38.52
N LEU A 32 0.49 65.71 -38.83
CA LEU A 32 0.65 64.48 -38.07
C LEU A 32 1.06 64.89 -36.66
N ASP A 33 0.18 64.66 -35.70
CA ASP A 33 0.45 64.94 -34.30
C ASP A 33 1.50 63.93 -33.80
N VAL A 34 2.76 64.39 -33.71
CA VAL A 34 3.90 63.59 -33.28
C VAL A 34 3.70 63.08 -31.85
N GLU A 35 2.96 63.83 -31.03
CA GLU A 35 2.61 63.43 -29.67
C GLU A 35 1.63 62.25 -29.68
N ASP A 36 0.63 62.23 -30.56
CA ASP A 36 -0.28 61.09 -30.72
C ASP A 36 0.44 59.83 -31.25
N LEU A 37 1.40 59.98 -32.15
CA LEU A 37 2.22 58.86 -32.63
C LEU A 37 3.10 58.27 -31.52
N PHE A 38 3.74 59.13 -30.73
CA PHE A 38 4.55 58.71 -29.58
C PHE A 38 3.70 58.03 -28.52
N LEU A 39 2.50 58.54 -28.25
CA LEU A 39 1.55 57.95 -27.31
C LEU A 39 1.12 56.55 -27.75
N LYS A 40 0.87 56.35 -29.05
CA LYS A 40 0.55 55.04 -29.63
C LYS A 40 1.73 54.07 -29.55
N PHE A 41 2.95 54.54 -29.79
CA PHE A 41 4.15 53.73 -29.66
C PHE A 41 4.38 53.29 -28.21
N ASP A 42 4.36 54.24 -27.25
CA ASP A 42 4.54 53.95 -25.82
C ASP A 42 3.48 52.97 -25.32
N LYS A 43 2.22 53.17 -25.71
CA LYS A 43 1.12 52.25 -25.38
C LYS A 43 1.35 50.84 -25.96
N LYS A 44 1.77 50.73 -27.22
CA LYS A 44 2.02 49.44 -27.87
C LYS A 44 3.22 48.72 -27.24
N LEU A 45 4.27 49.44 -26.90
CA LEU A 45 5.45 48.89 -26.23
C LEU A 45 5.09 48.38 -24.82
N ARG A 46 4.40 49.20 -24.01
CA ARG A 46 3.97 48.79 -22.66
C ARG A 46 3.05 47.58 -22.69
N ASN A 47 2.08 47.57 -23.60
CA ASN A 47 1.16 46.45 -23.74
C ASN A 47 1.87 45.18 -24.22
N GLY A 48 2.77 45.30 -25.20
CA GLY A 48 3.52 44.15 -25.70
C GLY A 48 4.46 43.55 -24.65
N VAL A 49 5.15 44.39 -23.86
CA VAL A 49 5.98 43.92 -22.75
C VAL A 49 5.11 43.27 -21.67
N LYS A 50 3.98 43.89 -21.31
CA LYS A 50 3.04 43.35 -20.33
C LYS A 50 2.51 41.98 -20.75
N GLU A 51 2.06 41.85 -21.99
CA GLU A 51 1.53 40.60 -22.55
C GLU A 51 2.60 39.49 -22.57
N GLN A 52 3.84 39.83 -22.92
CA GLN A 52 4.96 38.87 -22.86
C GLN A 52 5.24 38.41 -21.43
N PHE A 53 5.20 39.32 -20.45
CA PHE A 53 5.35 38.96 -19.05
C PHE A 53 4.20 38.11 -18.54
N GLU A 54 2.96 38.47 -18.85
CA GLU A 54 1.76 37.70 -18.47
C GLU A 54 1.82 36.29 -19.07
N THR A 55 2.15 36.18 -20.37
CA THR A 55 2.31 34.88 -21.04
C THR A 55 3.40 34.04 -20.37
N MET A 56 4.59 34.60 -20.15
CA MET A 56 5.67 33.89 -19.46
C MET A 56 5.26 33.45 -18.05
N TRP A 57 4.53 34.31 -17.33
CA TRP A 57 4.08 34.08 -15.96
C TRP A 57 3.05 32.93 -15.88
N GLU A 58 2.11 32.90 -16.83
CA GLU A 58 1.11 31.85 -16.97
C GLU A 58 1.72 30.54 -17.48
N ASP A 59 2.50 30.56 -18.57
CA ASP A 59 3.13 29.37 -19.16
C ASP A 59 4.06 28.66 -18.18
N SER A 60 4.80 29.43 -17.38
CA SER A 60 5.73 28.89 -16.39
C SER A 60 5.06 28.53 -15.06
N ASN A 61 3.73 28.73 -14.93
CA ASN A 61 2.97 28.49 -13.71
C ASN A 61 3.60 29.12 -12.45
N ILE A 62 4.13 30.34 -12.59
CA ILE A 62 4.93 30.98 -11.54
C ILE A 62 4.08 31.22 -10.29
N SER A 63 2.81 31.62 -10.46
CA SER A 63 1.87 31.79 -9.36
C SER A 63 1.72 30.54 -8.50
N GLN A 64 1.54 29.37 -9.11
CA GLN A 64 1.39 28.10 -8.38
C GLN A 64 2.70 27.70 -7.71
N CYS A 65 3.84 27.88 -8.38
CA CYS A 65 5.15 27.61 -7.79
C CYS A 65 5.42 28.49 -6.57
N LEU A 66 5.12 29.79 -6.65
CA LEU A 66 5.28 30.73 -5.53
C LEU A 66 4.34 30.36 -4.37
N SER A 67 3.07 30.07 -4.65
CA SER A 67 2.12 29.64 -3.63
C SER A 67 2.57 28.33 -2.95
N ALA A 68 3.03 27.34 -3.72
CA ALA A 68 3.56 26.10 -3.17
C ALA A 68 4.81 26.34 -2.30
N LEU A 69 5.71 27.24 -2.71
CA LEU A 69 6.88 27.62 -1.91
C LEU A 69 6.49 28.32 -0.60
N GLU A 70 5.44 29.15 -0.62
CA GLU A 70 4.89 29.78 0.59
C GLU A 70 4.29 28.75 1.55
N CYS A 71 3.48 27.81 1.05
CA CYS A 71 2.96 26.70 1.84
C CYS A 71 4.09 25.87 2.46
N LEU A 72 5.10 25.50 1.66
CA LEU A 72 6.27 24.75 2.17
C LEU A 72 7.05 25.54 3.22
N ARG A 73 7.13 26.87 3.10
CA ARG A 73 7.77 27.75 4.10
C ARG A 73 6.99 27.77 5.41
N GLU A 74 5.65 27.74 5.36
CA GLU A 74 4.79 27.73 6.54
C GLU A 74 4.74 26.36 7.22
N GLU A 75 4.74 25.28 6.43
CA GLU A 75 4.71 23.89 6.93
C GLU A 75 6.05 23.42 7.50
N ALA A 76 7.17 24.05 7.14
CA ALA A 76 8.48 23.68 7.66
C ALA A 76 8.54 23.91 9.18
N PRO A 77 8.49 22.83 10.00
CA PRO A 77 8.32 22.94 11.45
C PRO A 77 9.57 23.47 12.14
N ASP A 78 10.70 23.44 11.43
CA ASP A 78 12.00 23.90 11.89
C ASP A 78 12.48 25.04 11.00
N LYS A 79 12.46 26.27 11.53
CA LYS A 79 13.37 27.35 11.10
C LYS A 79 14.81 27.09 11.61
N SER A 80 15.16 25.82 11.85
CA SER A 80 16.42 25.44 12.47
C SER A 80 17.58 25.65 11.49
N ALA A 81 18.77 25.89 12.06
CA ALA A 81 19.97 26.27 11.32
C ALA A 81 20.46 25.23 10.29
N VAL A 82 19.86 24.03 10.25
CA VAL A 82 20.29 22.91 9.40
C VAL A 82 19.28 22.69 8.29
N GLN A 83 19.22 23.64 7.35
CA GLN A 83 18.50 23.45 6.10
C GLN A 83 19.25 22.44 5.22
N TRP A 84 18.53 21.52 4.59
CA TRP A 84 19.13 20.62 3.61
C TRP A 84 19.78 21.46 2.50
N ARG A 85 21.06 21.21 2.24
CA ARG A 85 21.80 21.81 1.12
C ARG A 85 22.20 20.68 0.17
N PRO A 86 22.29 20.95 -1.14
CA PRO A 86 22.90 20.02 -2.08
C PRO A 86 24.31 19.68 -1.59
N SER A 87 24.48 18.48 -1.05
CA SER A 87 25.66 18.10 -0.27
C SER A 87 26.82 17.58 -1.12
N GLY A 88 26.68 17.64 -2.46
CA GLY A 88 27.57 16.97 -3.40
C GLY A 88 27.47 15.43 -3.38
N LYS A 89 26.67 14.86 -2.45
CA LYS A 89 26.45 13.42 -2.33
C LYS A 89 25.71 12.88 -3.54
N THR A 90 26.01 11.63 -3.88
CA THR A 90 25.33 10.93 -4.97
C THR A 90 23.83 10.80 -4.66
N PRO A 91 22.95 10.74 -5.69
CA PRO A 91 21.51 10.54 -5.46
C PRO A 91 21.21 9.32 -4.58
N ARG A 92 22.01 8.25 -4.71
CA ARG A 92 21.90 7.06 -3.88
C ARG A 92 22.06 7.37 -2.40
N GLU A 93 23.10 8.11 -2.02
CA GLU A 93 23.38 8.47 -0.63
C GLU A 93 22.32 9.40 -0.03
N GLN A 94 21.72 10.26 -0.85
CA GLN A 94 20.61 11.12 -0.44
C GLN A 94 19.33 10.31 -0.17
N LEU A 95 19.14 9.19 -0.87
CA LEU A 95 17.98 8.31 -0.70
C LEU A 95 18.11 7.33 0.47
N ILE A 96 19.33 7.01 0.93
CA ILE A 96 19.57 6.03 2.01
C ILE A 96 18.69 6.32 3.25
N PRO A 97 18.60 7.54 3.79
CA PRO A 97 17.78 7.80 4.98
C PRO A 97 16.30 7.46 4.79
N TYR A 98 15.74 7.74 3.61
CA TYR A 98 14.35 7.41 3.29
C TYR A 98 14.13 5.91 3.17
N ILE A 99 15.06 5.21 2.52
CA ILE A 99 15.03 3.75 2.39
C ILE A 99 15.12 3.11 3.78
N VAL A 100 16.08 3.53 4.61
CA VAL A 100 16.26 3.02 5.97
C VAL A 100 15.02 3.25 6.82
N LYS A 101 14.44 4.46 6.80
CA LYS A 101 13.19 4.76 7.53
C LYS A 101 12.03 3.87 7.08
N THR A 102 11.93 3.59 5.78
CA THR A 102 10.90 2.70 5.22
C THR A 102 11.14 1.25 5.64
N LEU A 103 12.38 0.77 5.58
CA LEU A 103 12.75 -0.57 6.04
C LEU A 103 12.48 -0.75 7.53
N GLN A 104 12.83 0.23 8.37
CA GLN A 104 12.54 0.22 9.81
C GLN A 104 11.04 0.05 10.07
N LYS A 105 10.18 0.80 9.37
CA LYS A 105 8.72 0.64 9.48
C LYS A 105 8.27 -0.77 9.09
N LYS A 106 8.84 -1.35 8.03
CA LYS A 106 8.53 -2.72 7.60
C LYS A 106 8.97 -3.75 8.64
N CYS A 107 10.16 -3.61 9.20
CA CYS A 107 10.64 -4.47 10.29
C CYS A 107 9.69 -4.41 11.48
N SER A 108 9.35 -3.21 11.98
CA SER A 108 8.42 -3.07 13.10
C SER A 108 7.03 -3.65 12.83
N TYR A 109 6.56 -3.60 11.58
CA TYR A 109 5.31 -4.25 11.19
C TYR A 109 5.41 -5.78 11.28
N LEU A 110 6.47 -6.36 10.73
CA LEU A 110 6.71 -7.80 10.77
C LEU A 110 6.88 -8.30 12.21
N ASP A 111 7.59 -7.54 13.06
CA ASP A 111 7.73 -7.86 14.48
C ASP A 111 6.36 -7.94 15.18
N ARG A 112 5.47 -6.97 14.90
CA ARG A 112 4.10 -6.99 15.43
C ARG A 112 3.30 -8.18 14.90
N GLN A 113 3.49 -8.58 13.65
CA GLN A 113 2.83 -9.78 13.10
C GLN A 113 3.33 -11.05 13.77
N ASN A 114 4.63 -11.18 14.02
CA ASN A 114 5.19 -12.33 14.72
C ASN A 114 4.61 -12.44 16.13
N ILE A 115 4.60 -11.35 16.90
CA ILE A 115 4.00 -11.32 18.25
C ILE A 115 2.52 -11.70 18.21
N TYR A 116 1.79 -11.24 17.19
CA TYR A 116 0.38 -11.61 17.03
C TYR A 116 0.21 -13.11 16.76
N GLN A 117 1.03 -13.68 15.86
CA GLN A 117 0.98 -15.11 15.56
C GLN A 117 1.38 -15.97 16.76
N GLU A 118 2.39 -15.57 17.53
CA GLU A 118 2.77 -16.23 18.79
C GLU A 118 1.58 -16.29 19.76
N LYS A 119 0.88 -15.18 19.95
CA LYS A 119 -0.33 -15.15 20.80
C LYS A 119 -1.43 -16.07 20.30
N LEU A 120 -1.64 -16.18 18.98
CA LEU A 120 -2.60 -17.13 18.44
C LEU A 120 -2.17 -18.57 18.71
N PHE A 121 -0.88 -18.89 18.55
CA PHE A 121 -0.38 -20.22 18.88
C PHE A 121 -0.56 -20.55 20.36
N ASP A 122 -0.26 -19.61 21.25
CA ASP A 122 -0.46 -19.77 22.69
C ASP A 122 -1.93 -20.02 23.05
N GLU A 123 -2.88 -19.46 22.30
CA GLU A 123 -4.31 -19.68 22.51
C GLU A 123 -4.78 -21.04 21.95
N TYR A 124 -4.38 -21.39 20.73
CA TYR A 124 -4.94 -22.54 20.02
C TYR A 124 -4.24 -23.86 20.33
N VAL A 125 -2.94 -23.87 20.62
CA VAL A 125 -2.20 -25.09 20.94
C VAL A 125 -2.80 -25.82 22.16
N PRO A 126 -3.09 -25.15 23.29
CA PRO A 126 -3.72 -25.81 24.44
C PRO A 126 -5.09 -26.41 24.11
N ARG A 127 -5.92 -25.71 23.32
CA ARG A 127 -7.23 -26.21 22.89
C ARG A 127 -7.12 -27.48 22.05
N VAL A 128 -6.16 -27.51 21.12
CA VAL A 128 -5.90 -28.71 20.31
C VAL A 128 -5.42 -29.86 21.19
N MET A 129 -4.56 -29.58 22.19
CA MET A 129 -4.10 -30.60 23.13
C MET A 129 -5.25 -31.17 23.97
N GLU A 130 -6.15 -30.32 24.46
CA GLU A 130 -7.35 -30.75 25.20
C GLU A 130 -8.27 -31.65 24.34
N ILE A 131 -8.48 -31.27 23.08
CA ILE A 131 -9.28 -32.09 22.14
C ILE A 131 -8.61 -33.45 21.90
N ARG A 132 -7.28 -33.47 21.70
CA ARG A 132 -6.52 -34.72 21.53
C ARG A 132 -6.64 -35.63 22.75
N GLU A 133 -6.58 -35.07 23.94
CA GLU A 133 -6.76 -35.82 25.18
C GLU A 133 -8.16 -36.42 25.28
N LYS A 134 -9.21 -35.63 25.02
CA LYS A 134 -10.60 -36.11 25.00
C LYS A 134 -10.80 -37.23 23.98
N ILE A 135 -10.23 -37.10 22.78
CA ILE A 135 -10.27 -38.15 21.76
C ILE A 135 -9.57 -39.41 22.26
N GLY A 136 -8.41 -39.27 22.91
CA GLY A 136 -7.68 -40.39 23.53
C GLY A 136 -8.55 -41.13 24.55
N GLN A 137 -9.20 -40.41 25.46
CA GLN A 137 -10.11 -40.98 26.45
C GLN A 137 -11.28 -41.73 25.78
N ILE A 138 -11.92 -41.14 24.76
CA ILE A 138 -13.01 -41.79 24.01
C ILE A 138 -12.54 -43.10 23.37
N VAL A 139 -11.35 -43.10 22.76
CA VAL A 139 -10.78 -44.31 22.14
C VAL A 139 -10.51 -45.40 23.17
N THR A 140 -9.96 -45.04 24.34
CA THR A 140 -9.71 -46.00 25.44
C THR A 140 -11.03 -46.56 25.99
N THR A 141 -12.02 -45.70 26.27
CA THR A 141 -13.33 -46.12 26.75
C THR A 141 -14.02 -47.05 25.76
N ARG A 142 -13.97 -46.73 24.46
CA ARG A 142 -14.49 -47.60 23.40
C ARG A 142 -13.82 -48.97 23.41
N LYS A 143 -12.49 -49.03 23.56
CA LYS A 143 -11.75 -50.28 23.62
C LYS A 143 -12.21 -51.13 24.81
N ILE A 144 -12.31 -50.55 26.00
CA ILE A 144 -12.78 -51.24 27.21
C ILE A 144 -14.20 -51.78 27.01
N HIS A 145 -15.11 -51.00 26.43
CA HIS A 145 -16.47 -51.47 26.16
C HIS A 145 -16.52 -52.63 25.17
N LEU A 146 -15.70 -52.62 24.12
CA LEU A 146 -15.63 -53.73 23.18
C LEU A 146 -15.10 -55.00 23.85
N GLU A 147 -14.08 -54.88 24.70
CA GLU A 147 -13.56 -56.00 25.50
C GLU A 147 -14.62 -56.54 26.47
N LEU A 148 -15.39 -55.67 27.13
CA LEU A 148 -16.47 -56.08 28.03
C LEU A 148 -17.61 -56.79 27.28
N MET A 149 -17.99 -56.29 26.11
CA MET A 149 -18.99 -56.94 25.25
C MET A 149 -18.54 -58.33 24.81
N GLU A 150 -17.26 -58.50 24.50
CA GLU A 150 -16.68 -59.78 24.14
C GLU A 150 -16.74 -60.79 25.30
N VAL A 151 -16.45 -60.33 26.53
CA VAL A 151 -16.58 -61.15 27.74
C VAL A 151 -18.04 -61.56 27.95
N HIS A 152 -18.98 -60.61 27.87
CA HIS A 152 -20.41 -60.92 28.03
C HIS A 152 -20.93 -61.88 26.95
N ARG A 153 -20.47 -61.76 25.71
CA ARG A 153 -20.82 -62.69 24.63
C ARG A 153 -20.41 -64.12 24.98
N LYS A 154 -19.17 -64.31 25.44
CA LYS A 154 -18.67 -65.64 25.86
C LYS A 154 -19.44 -66.20 27.05
N GLN A 155 -19.82 -65.35 28.01
CA GLN A 155 -20.66 -65.76 29.15
C GLN A 155 -22.04 -66.25 28.67
N LEU A 156 -22.67 -65.52 27.75
CA LEU A 156 -23.96 -65.90 27.18
C LEU A 156 -23.89 -67.22 26.41
N GLU A 157 -22.81 -67.44 25.65
CA GLU A 157 -22.56 -68.72 24.96
C GLU A 157 -22.40 -69.88 25.96
N ALA A 158 -21.59 -69.70 27.01
CA ALA A 158 -21.42 -70.70 28.06
C ALA A 158 -22.74 -71.00 28.82
N GLU A 159 -23.58 -70.00 29.06
CA GLU A 159 -24.91 -70.20 29.66
C GLU A 159 -25.85 -70.99 28.75
N LYS A 160 -25.83 -70.72 27.44
CA LYS A 160 -26.60 -71.50 26.45
C LYS A 160 -26.14 -72.95 26.42
N ASP A 161 -24.83 -73.19 26.39
CA ASP A 161 -24.26 -74.54 26.42
C ASP A 161 -24.64 -75.28 27.71
N ARG A 162 -24.56 -74.60 28.86
CA ARG A 162 -24.99 -75.15 30.15
C ARG A 162 -26.48 -75.51 30.15
N ASN A 163 -27.34 -74.63 29.65
CA ASN A 163 -28.77 -74.88 29.59
C ASN A 163 -29.10 -76.05 28.65
N SER A 164 -28.40 -76.17 27.51
CA SER A 164 -28.54 -77.34 26.61
C SER A 164 -28.20 -78.66 27.31
N LEU A 165 -27.14 -78.68 28.13
CA LEU A 165 -26.78 -79.86 28.92
C LEU A 165 -27.83 -80.20 29.99
N PHE A 166 -28.45 -79.19 30.61
CA PHE A 166 -29.57 -79.41 31.53
C PHE A 166 -30.78 -80.00 30.83
N ASP A 167 -31.17 -79.45 29.68
CA ASP A 167 -32.30 -79.94 28.87
C ASP A 167 -32.06 -81.39 28.40
N GLU A 168 -30.83 -81.74 28.02
CA GLU A 168 -30.44 -83.12 27.69
C GLU A 168 -30.50 -84.03 28.93
N GLY A 169 -30.05 -83.55 30.09
CA GLY A 169 -30.13 -84.28 31.35
C GLY A 169 -31.58 -84.58 31.78
N GLU A 170 -32.48 -83.61 31.64
CA GLU A 170 -33.92 -83.81 31.90
C GLU A 170 -34.51 -84.87 30.97
N LYS A 171 -34.21 -84.83 29.66
CA LYS A 171 -34.66 -85.86 28.72
C LYS A 171 -34.18 -87.26 29.10
N ILE A 172 -32.94 -87.40 29.56
CA ILE A 172 -32.40 -88.69 30.02
C ILE A 172 -33.13 -89.16 31.27
N LEU A 173 -33.41 -88.27 32.23
CA LEU A 173 -34.14 -88.61 33.44
C LEU A 173 -35.58 -89.04 33.15
N ASP A 174 -36.25 -88.40 32.19
CA ASP A 174 -37.59 -88.79 31.75
C ASP A 174 -37.57 -90.19 31.11
N LEU A 175 -36.57 -90.50 30.28
CA LEU A 175 -36.38 -91.83 29.69
C LEU A 175 -36.11 -92.95 30.72
N ILE A 176 -35.54 -92.64 31.88
CA ILE A 176 -35.30 -93.62 32.96
C ILE A 176 -36.58 -93.86 33.80
N ARG A 177 -37.54 -92.94 33.78
CA ARG A 177 -38.79 -93.03 34.55
C ARG A 177 -39.89 -93.80 33.82
N GLU A 178 -39.79 -93.97 32.51
CA GLU A 178 -40.64 -94.86 31.69
C GLU A 178 -40.19 -96.32 31.77
#